data_AF-A0A661NW55-F1
#
_entry.id   AF-A0A661NW55-F1
#
_cell.length_a   1.000
_cell.length_b   1.000
_cell.length_c   1.000
_cell.angle_alpha   90.00
_cell.angle_beta   90.00
_cell.angle_gamma   90.00
#
_symmetry.space_group_name_H-M   'P 1'
#
loop_
_entity.id
_entity.type
_entity.pdbx_description
1 polymer ?
#
loop_
_entity_poly.entity_id
_entity_poly.type
_entity_poly.pdbx_seq_one_letter_code
_entity_poly.pdbx_strand_id
1 'polypeptide(L)'
;NNVKTATVTLSNRGQEPCTVNSMQLRQSVMTPGDIEITSAPPVPFTIDRQGQPNSQVQVELTFAPTHPGNHKSYLWFNTTDPDLQMGGWDCQMNSGGVINPGQACVPVSGSADEGTIAVVPSELDFGVVTIGCASPELRVTVYNLGGIALTISRIYLDDPNGPFQFTYAPATPHTLNGGATVELRLRYVPTASVSDRATLYIESDASNTQLLAVPLFGRGTTTDSQHDIFHQPEQVMSDVLFVVDNSGSMSEEQNALASNFSSFINYALTLNVSFQIGVITTEVNDAETNIGNPARDIYPGVLVQAPGRPKIITNNTPDITGAFADNARVGTCCSDEQEAGLEAAWMALSPGYIDEPSKNGGFLREDAKLYIIFLSDEQDQSQGDPDFYVDFFSSIKGYRNTERMAASAIVGDDPNGCGNGTAESGSRYIEVANRTGGIFQSICSSNWAQALQNLGLDAFAAIREFPLSRPADSGTITVTVDGQNVPKASCNDCDACADGWVYYPDTNTICFGANYVPGRGATIEVDYTAVCLTP
;
A
#
# COMPACT_ATOMS: atom_id res chain seq x y z
N ASN A 1 20.49 3.39 20.16
CA ASN A 1 21.81 4.03 19.91
C ASN A 1 21.80 4.62 18.51
N ASN A 2 21.03 5.68 18.28
CA ASN A 2 20.76 6.20 16.93
C ASN A 2 21.66 7.40 16.59
N VAL A 3 22.77 7.57 17.30
CA VAL A 3 23.65 8.73 17.17
C VAL A 3 24.91 8.32 16.43
N LYS A 4 25.24 9.03 15.34
CA LYS A 4 26.48 8.85 14.60
C LYS A 4 27.25 10.17 14.54
N THR A 5 28.57 10.09 14.55
CA THR A 5 29.46 11.25 14.43
C THR A 5 30.23 11.19 13.12
N ALA A 6 30.45 12.34 12.50
CA ALA A 6 31.29 12.53 11.34
C ALA A 6 32.18 13.75 11.53
N THR A 7 33.32 13.79 10.85
CA THR A 7 34.29 14.89 11.00
C THR A 7 34.56 15.58 9.67
N VAL A 8 34.39 16.90 9.62
CA VAL A 8 34.85 17.74 8.52
C VAL A 8 36.25 18.24 8.86
N THR A 9 37.23 17.96 8.00
CA THR A 9 38.61 18.45 8.18
C THR A 9 38.86 19.65 7.29
N LEU A 10 39.16 20.79 7.91
CA LEU A 10 39.63 21.99 7.25
C LEU A 10 41.16 21.94 7.17
N SER A 11 41.72 22.17 5.99
CA SER A 11 43.18 22.21 5.79
C SER A 11 43.57 23.42 4.98
N ASN A 12 44.55 24.17 5.45
CA ASN A 12 45.08 25.31 4.72
C ASN A 12 46.22 24.86 3.79
N ARG A 13 45.98 24.92 2.48
CA ARG A 13 46.98 24.63 1.43
C ARG A 13 47.64 25.90 0.87
N GLY A 14 47.23 27.07 1.36
CA GLY A 14 47.81 28.35 1.01
C GLY A 14 49.16 28.61 1.69
N GLN A 15 49.80 29.69 1.28
CA GLN A 15 51.11 30.10 1.81
C GLN A 15 51.01 30.98 3.06
N GLU A 16 49.83 31.56 3.31
CA GLU A 16 49.52 32.45 4.43
C GLU A 16 48.50 31.82 5.39
N PRO A 17 48.48 32.20 6.69
CA PRO A 17 47.44 31.77 7.62
C PRO A 17 46.04 32.21 7.17
N CYS A 18 45.04 31.32 7.29
CA CYS A 18 43.65 31.60 6.92
C CYS A 18 42.79 31.65 8.19
N THR A 19 42.10 32.77 8.42
CA THR A 19 41.21 32.92 9.59
C THR A 19 39.77 32.62 9.19
N VAL A 20 39.12 31.74 9.93
CA VAL A 20 37.67 31.47 9.84
C VAL A 20 36.95 32.47 10.74
N ASN A 21 36.23 33.41 10.12
CA ASN A 21 35.50 34.49 10.78
C ASN A 21 34.10 34.07 11.25
N SER A 22 33.47 33.14 10.53
CA SER A 22 32.19 32.56 10.93
C SER A 22 32.10 31.10 10.52
N MET A 23 31.44 30.30 11.33
CA MET A 23 31.06 28.92 11.03
C MET A 23 29.62 28.72 11.47
N GLN A 24 28.77 28.23 10.55
CA GLN A 24 27.34 28.02 10.80
C GLN A 24 26.89 26.72 10.16
N LEU A 25 26.06 25.96 10.85
CA LEU A 25 25.33 24.86 10.24
C LEU A 25 23.97 25.38 9.79
N ARG A 26 23.72 25.37 8.48
CA ARG A 26 22.43 25.77 7.89
C ARG A 26 21.61 24.54 7.58
N GLN A 27 20.32 24.59 7.88
CA GLN A 27 19.42 23.51 7.53
C GLN A 27 19.07 23.56 6.03
N SER A 28 18.85 22.39 5.45
CA SER A 28 18.24 22.30 4.12
C SER A 28 16.83 22.88 4.16
N VAL A 29 16.47 23.65 3.14
CA VAL A 29 15.10 24.16 2.97
C VAL A 29 14.12 23.09 2.48
N MET A 30 14.61 21.98 1.93
CA MET A 30 13.79 20.87 1.44
C MET A 30 13.82 19.66 2.38
N THR A 31 14.96 19.40 3.05
CA THR A 31 15.17 18.21 3.89
C THR A 31 15.89 18.56 5.20
N PRO A 32 15.23 19.32 6.11
CA PRO A 32 15.84 19.75 7.36
C PRO A 32 16.46 18.58 8.11
N GLY A 33 17.66 18.77 8.65
CA GLY A 33 18.44 17.69 9.23
C GLY A 33 18.63 17.77 10.74
N ASP A 34 18.55 16.62 11.41
CA ASP A 34 18.92 16.42 12.82
C ASP A 34 20.44 16.29 13.02
N ILE A 35 21.20 17.18 12.38
CA ILE A 35 22.66 17.25 12.45
C ILE A 35 23.06 18.49 13.25
N GLU A 36 23.99 18.34 14.18
CA GLU A 36 24.52 19.43 15.01
C GLU A 36 26.05 19.45 15.02
N ILE A 37 26.64 20.63 15.21
CA ILE A 37 28.07 20.75 15.50
C ILE A 37 28.28 20.43 16.97
N THR A 38 28.99 19.34 17.26
CA THR A 38 29.23 18.88 18.64
C THR A 38 30.63 19.17 19.15
N SER A 39 31.60 19.36 18.25
CA SER A 39 32.94 19.81 18.62
C SER A 39 33.55 20.65 17.51
N ALA A 40 33.98 21.86 17.85
CA ALA A 40 34.72 22.74 16.93
C ALA A 40 35.51 23.79 17.71
N PRO A 41 36.57 24.38 17.13
CA PRO A 41 37.23 25.52 17.76
C PRO A 41 36.30 26.72 17.89
N PRO A 42 36.46 27.55 18.93
CA PRO A 42 35.71 28.78 19.07
C PRO A 42 36.04 29.73 17.90
N VAL A 43 35.00 30.33 17.33
CA VAL A 43 35.12 31.27 16.21
C VAL A 43 35.36 32.69 16.76
N PRO A 44 36.29 33.48 16.20
CA PRO A 44 37.15 33.14 15.06
C PRO A 44 38.36 32.28 15.46
N PHE A 45 38.85 31.46 14.52
CA PHE A 45 40.09 30.69 14.67
C PHE A 45 40.94 30.75 13.39
N THR A 46 42.25 30.54 13.53
CA THR A 46 43.21 30.59 12.41
C THR A 46 43.76 29.20 12.10
N ILE A 47 43.81 28.87 10.81
CA ILE A 47 44.44 27.67 10.28
C ILE A 47 45.79 28.08 9.68
N ASP A 48 46.86 27.60 10.29
CA ASP A 48 48.22 27.93 9.86
C ASP A 48 48.52 27.33 8.48
N ARG A 49 49.52 27.89 7.78
CA ARG A 49 49.98 27.33 6.50
C ARG A 49 50.40 25.86 6.63
N GLN A 50 50.31 25.12 5.53
CA GLN A 50 50.66 23.70 5.48
C GLN A 50 52.05 23.41 6.09
N GLY A 51 52.13 22.38 6.94
CA GLY A 51 53.38 21.97 7.60
C GLY A 51 53.63 22.62 8.97
N GLN A 52 52.71 23.47 9.44
CA GLN A 52 52.69 23.98 10.82
C GLN A 52 51.74 23.15 11.72
N PRO A 53 51.91 23.17 13.06
CA PRO A 53 51.12 22.37 13.98
C PRO A 53 49.59 22.58 13.89
N ASN A 54 49.11 23.79 13.59
CA ASN A 54 47.68 24.09 13.44
C ASN A 54 47.24 24.21 11.97
N SER A 55 47.91 23.49 11.07
CA SER A 55 47.58 23.54 9.63
C SER A 55 46.32 22.77 9.24
N GLN A 56 45.72 22.07 10.21
CA GLN A 56 44.44 21.39 10.08
C GLN A 56 43.58 21.62 11.30
N VAL A 57 42.29 21.77 11.07
CA VAL A 57 41.25 21.87 12.09
C VAL A 57 40.15 20.87 11.79
N GLN A 58 39.65 20.21 12.82
CA GLN A 58 38.52 19.29 12.71
C GLN A 58 37.27 19.90 13.31
N VAL A 59 36.15 19.72 12.61
CA VAL A 59 34.80 20.03 13.08
C VAL A 59 34.05 18.71 13.15
N GLU A 60 33.65 18.31 14.35
CA GLU A 60 32.81 17.14 14.58
C GLU A 60 31.33 17.52 14.49
N LEU A 61 30.61 16.71 13.75
CA LEU A 61 29.17 16.79 13.55
C LEU A 61 28.55 15.53 14.11
N THR A 62 27.43 15.67 14.80
CA THR A 62 26.62 14.55 15.29
C THR A 62 25.28 14.54 14.59
N PHE A 63 24.92 13.38 14.05
CA PHE A 63 23.58 13.10 13.52
C PHE A 63 22.80 12.29 14.56
N ALA A 64 21.66 12.82 15.00
CA ALA A 64 20.79 12.22 16.01
C ALA A 64 19.31 12.34 15.58
N PRO A 65 18.88 11.56 14.57
CA PRO A 65 17.56 11.69 13.99
C PRO A 65 16.43 11.41 14.97
N THR A 66 15.37 12.20 14.83
CA THR A 66 14.10 12.12 15.57
C THR A 66 12.96 11.56 14.73
N HIS A 67 13.13 11.50 13.41
CA HIS A 67 12.20 10.90 12.44
C HIS A 67 12.97 10.20 11.31
N PRO A 68 12.37 9.19 10.63
CA PRO A 68 12.97 8.54 9.46
C PRO A 68 13.14 9.51 8.29
N GLY A 69 13.88 9.08 7.26
CA GLY A 69 14.09 9.84 6.03
C GLY A 69 15.51 10.41 5.89
N ASN A 70 15.69 11.24 4.87
CA ASN A 70 16.96 11.88 4.57
C ASN A 70 17.05 13.25 5.25
N HIS A 71 18.18 13.48 5.92
CA HIS A 71 18.47 14.68 6.70
C HIS A 71 19.66 15.37 6.07
N LYS A 72 19.52 16.65 5.68
CA LYS A 72 20.63 17.43 5.11
C LYS A 72 20.84 18.75 5.84
N SER A 73 22.11 19.06 6.06
CA SER A 73 22.55 20.36 6.53
C SER A 73 23.80 20.80 5.76
N TYR A 74 24.13 22.07 5.85
CA TYR A 74 25.21 22.69 5.10
C TYR A 74 26.12 23.44 6.07
N LEU A 75 27.35 22.94 6.24
CA LEU A 75 28.35 23.58 7.08
C LEU A 75 28.99 24.71 6.30
N TRP A 76 28.67 25.94 6.70
CA TRP A 76 29.04 27.17 6.02
C TRP A 76 30.16 27.91 6.75
N PHE A 77 31.16 28.35 5.98
CA PHE A 77 32.32 29.06 6.48
C PHE A 77 32.45 30.42 5.80
N ASN A 78 32.89 31.41 6.57
CA ASN A 78 33.40 32.68 6.05
C ASN A 78 34.83 32.86 6.54
N THR A 79 35.74 33.21 5.64
CA THR A 79 37.18 33.23 5.90
C THR A 79 37.82 34.54 5.45
N THR A 80 39.09 34.72 5.78
CA THR A 80 39.91 35.83 5.28
C THR A 80 40.54 35.56 3.93
N ASP A 81 40.38 34.37 3.36
CA ASP A 81 40.96 34.00 2.06
C ASP A 81 40.03 34.49 0.93
N PRO A 82 40.38 35.57 0.21
CA PRO A 82 39.52 36.12 -0.83
C PRO A 82 39.35 35.18 -2.03
N ASP A 83 40.22 34.18 -2.19
CA ASP A 83 40.18 33.23 -3.29
C ASP A 83 39.30 32.00 -2.96
N LEU A 84 38.92 31.82 -1.69
CA LEU A 84 38.06 30.73 -1.27
C LEU A 84 36.62 30.96 -1.75
N GLN A 85 36.16 30.12 -2.68
CA GLN A 85 34.76 30.08 -3.10
C GLN A 85 34.38 28.62 -3.41
N MET A 86 34.01 27.87 -2.37
CA MET A 86 33.81 26.41 -2.47
C MET A 86 32.38 26.01 -2.11
N GLY A 87 31.78 25.14 -2.92
CA GLY A 87 30.47 24.53 -2.68
C GLY A 87 29.71 24.34 -3.98
N GLY A 88 28.95 23.25 -4.08
CA GLY A 88 28.25 22.87 -5.30
C GLY A 88 26.87 23.52 -5.46
N TRP A 89 26.17 23.10 -6.53
CA TRP A 89 24.78 23.49 -6.82
C TRP A 89 23.85 23.30 -5.60
N ASP A 90 23.99 22.17 -4.91
CA ASP A 90 23.19 21.82 -3.72
C ASP A 90 23.31 22.87 -2.60
N CYS A 91 24.52 23.38 -2.34
CA CYS A 91 24.72 24.44 -1.36
C CYS A 91 24.00 25.75 -1.74
N GLN A 92 23.95 26.09 -3.02
CA GLN A 92 23.39 27.37 -3.47
C GLN A 92 21.86 27.37 -3.41
N MET A 93 21.24 26.28 -3.85
CA MET A 93 19.78 26.15 -3.94
C MET A 93 19.16 25.82 -2.58
N ASN A 94 19.74 24.86 -1.85
CA ASN A 94 19.05 24.24 -0.72
C ASN A 94 19.45 24.78 0.66
N SER A 95 20.42 25.69 0.73
CA SER A 95 20.85 26.33 2.00
C SER A 95 20.64 27.85 2.06
N GLY A 96 19.97 28.41 1.05
CA GLY A 96 19.50 29.80 1.05
C GLY A 96 20.51 30.86 0.63
N GLY A 97 21.42 30.60 -0.33
CA GLY A 97 22.15 31.72 -0.95
C GLY A 97 23.40 31.41 -1.79
N VAL A 98 23.84 32.43 -2.53
CA VAL A 98 25.06 32.41 -3.35
C VAL A 98 26.31 32.34 -2.46
N ILE A 99 27.25 31.47 -2.85
CA ILE A 99 28.58 31.38 -2.23
C ILE A 99 29.44 32.52 -2.78
N ASN A 100 29.83 33.46 -1.93
CA ASN A 100 30.66 34.62 -2.30
C ASN A 100 32.16 34.32 -2.09
N PRO A 101 33.08 35.09 -2.69
CA PRO A 101 34.50 35.05 -2.36
C PRO A 101 34.72 35.18 -0.85
N GLY A 102 35.62 34.37 -0.28
CA GLY A 102 35.80 34.21 1.16
C GLY A 102 35.01 33.06 1.78
N GLN A 103 34.08 32.42 1.06
CA GLN A 103 33.12 31.48 1.63
C GLN A 103 33.31 30.04 1.15
N ALA A 104 33.00 29.10 2.02
CA ALA A 104 32.92 27.68 1.68
C ALA A 104 31.66 27.05 2.28
N CYS A 105 31.10 26.07 1.57
CA CYS A 105 29.99 25.25 2.00
C CYS A 105 30.31 23.77 1.81
N VAL A 106 30.05 22.98 2.85
CA VAL A 106 30.16 21.52 2.82
C VAL A 106 28.78 20.93 3.09
N PRO A 107 28.14 20.25 2.12
CA PRO A 107 26.91 19.53 2.37
C PRO A 107 27.21 18.31 3.26
N VAL A 108 26.37 18.10 4.26
CA VAL A 108 26.42 16.95 5.17
C VAL A 108 25.05 16.31 5.23
N SER A 109 25.02 14.98 5.17
CA SER A 109 23.78 14.22 5.10
C SER A 109 23.81 13.04 6.07
N GLY A 110 22.64 12.76 6.64
CA GLY A 110 22.33 11.54 7.37
C GLY A 110 21.07 10.91 6.78
N SER A 111 20.89 9.61 6.98
CA SER A 111 19.65 8.92 6.70
C SER A 111 19.25 8.13 7.94
N ALA A 112 17.98 8.25 8.29
CA ALA A 112 17.36 7.55 9.38
C ALA A 112 16.28 6.63 8.82
N ASP A 113 16.15 5.48 9.44
CA ASP A 113 15.13 4.50 9.10
C ASP A 113 14.57 3.98 10.43
N GLU A 114 13.47 3.26 10.37
CA GLU A 114 12.82 2.69 11.53
C GLU A 114 12.43 1.23 11.27
N GLY A 115 11.96 0.57 12.32
CA GLY A 115 11.29 -0.71 12.18
C GLY A 115 9.82 -0.48 12.51
N THR A 116 8.97 -0.63 11.50
CA THR A 116 7.51 -0.51 11.64
C THR A 116 6.90 -1.87 11.47
N ILE A 117 6.01 -2.24 12.38
CA ILE A 117 5.36 -3.55 12.36
C ILE A 117 3.94 -3.44 11.81
N ALA A 118 3.59 -4.36 10.92
CA ALA A 118 2.24 -4.51 10.39
C ALA A 118 1.83 -5.99 10.38
N VAL A 119 0.52 -6.25 10.33
CA VAL A 119 -0.03 -7.60 10.37
C VAL A 119 -1.18 -7.75 9.39
N VAL A 120 -1.15 -8.83 8.61
CA VAL A 120 -2.17 -9.12 7.59
C VAL A 120 -2.57 -10.60 7.63
N PRO A 121 -3.87 -10.94 7.65
CA PRO A 121 -5.00 -10.04 7.85
C PRO A 121 -5.00 -9.45 9.28
N SER A 122 -5.75 -8.37 9.48
CA SER A 122 -5.90 -7.73 10.81
C SER A 122 -6.77 -8.53 11.77
N GLU A 123 -7.48 -9.56 11.29
CA GLU A 123 -8.30 -10.49 12.06
C GLU A 123 -8.33 -11.87 11.39
N LEU A 124 -8.68 -12.91 12.17
CA LEU A 124 -8.91 -14.25 11.65
C LEU A 124 -10.30 -14.75 12.03
N ASP A 125 -11.13 -15.02 11.02
CA ASP A 125 -12.39 -15.74 11.18
C ASP A 125 -12.23 -17.19 10.68
N PHE A 126 -12.27 -18.14 11.61
CA PHE A 126 -12.22 -19.57 11.34
C PHE A 126 -13.57 -20.15 10.89
N GLY A 127 -14.62 -19.33 10.88
CA GLY A 127 -15.96 -19.71 10.49
C GLY A 127 -16.58 -20.73 11.43
N VAL A 128 -17.42 -21.60 10.85
CA VAL A 128 -18.18 -22.61 11.60
C VAL A 128 -17.49 -23.97 11.52
N VAL A 129 -17.22 -24.59 12.66
CA VAL A 129 -16.52 -25.89 12.75
C VAL A 129 -17.35 -26.88 13.58
N THR A 130 -17.43 -28.13 13.12
CA THR A 130 -18.13 -29.19 13.88
C THR A 130 -17.35 -29.55 15.14
N ILE A 131 -18.02 -29.68 16.28
CA ILE A 131 -17.41 -30.11 17.55
C ILE A 131 -16.70 -31.45 17.37
N GLY A 132 -15.46 -31.54 17.83
CA GLY A 132 -14.60 -32.71 17.65
C GLY A 132 -13.76 -32.70 16.37
N CYS A 133 -13.95 -31.71 15.50
CA CYS A 133 -13.14 -31.43 14.33
C CYS A 133 -12.32 -30.14 14.54
N ALA A 134 -11.39 -29.89 13.63
CA ALA A 134 -10.65 -28.64 13.55
C ALA A 134 -10.99 -27.84 12.29
N SER A 135 -10.76 -26.53 12.35
CA SER A 135 -10.68 -25.69 11.16
C SER A 135 -9.47 -26.07 10.29
N PRO A 136 -9.46 -25.65 9.01
CA PRO A 136 -8.22 -25.45 8.29
C PRO A 136 -7.29 -24.51 9.07
N GLU A 137 -5.99 -24.61 8.82
CA GLU A 137 -5.06 -23.62 9.32
C GLU A 137 -5.34 -22.28 8.63
N LEU A 138 -5.45 -21.21 9.42
CA LEU A 138 -5.39 -19.86 8.92
C LEU A 138 -4.04 -19.25 9.28
N ARG A 139 -3.56 -18.36 8.42
CA ARG A 139 -2.27 -17.68 8.60
C ARG A 139 -2.47 -16.20 8.84
N VAL A 140 -1.59 -15.65 9.65
CA VAL A 140 -1.34 -14.22 9.80
C VAL A 140 0.12 -13.99 9.49
N THR A 141 0.40 -13.05 8.60
CA THR A 141 1.77 -12.64 8.26
C THR A 141 2.10 -11.36 9.00
N VAL A 142 3.22 -11.37 9.70
CA VAL A 142 3.79 -10.21 10.39
C VAL A 142 4.89 -9.64 9.52
N TYR A 143 4.81 -8.34 9.24
CA TYR A 143 5.74 -7.62 8.37
C TYR A 143 6.55 -6.62 9.19
N ASN A 144 7.82 -6.47 8.82
CA ASN A 144 8.58 -5.27 9.13
C ASN A 144 8.62 -4.40 7.87
N LEU A 145 7.84 -3.32 7.83
CA LEU A 145 7.73 -2.45 6.65
C LEU A 145 8.90 -1.46 6.55
N GLY A 146 9.56 -1.18 7.68
CA GLY A 146 10.74 -0.32 7.74
C GLY A 146 12.04 -1.07 7.39
N GLY A 147 13.16 -0.35 7.28
CA GLY A 147 14.45 -0.95 6.93
C GLY A 147 15.32 -1.38 8.12
N ILE A 148 14.92 -1.08 9.37
CA ILE A 148 15.65 -1.53 10.57
C ILE A 148 15.02 -2.80 11.15
N ALA A 149 15.86 -3.76 11.55
CA ALA A 149 15.41 -4.98 12.20
C ALA A 149 14.67 -4.71 13.53
N LEU A 150 13.59 -5.45 13.75
CA LEU A 150 12.77 -5.44 14.95
C LEU A 150 12.96 -6.72 15.76
N THR A 151 12.74 -6.63 17.07
CA THR A 151 12.69 -7.77 17.99
C THR A 151 11.25 -7.98 18.46
N ILE A 152 10.65 -9.08 18.00
CA ILE A 152 9.39 -9.60 18.56
C ILE A 152 9.73 -10.31 19.86
N SER A 153 9.36 -9.72 20.99
CA SER A 153 9.68 -10.22 22.32
C SER A 153 8.77 -11.38 22.73
N ARG A 154 7.49 -11.33 22.35
CA ARG A 154 6.47 -12.33 22.70
C ARG A 154 5.39 -12.45 21.64
N ILE A 155 4.90 -13.68 21.46
CA ILE A 155 3.72 -14.02 20.67
C ILE A 155 2.86 -14.94 21.52
N TYR A 156 1.61 -14.57 21.79
CA TYR A 156 0.75 -15.35 22.68
C TYR A 156 -0.75 -15.11 22.41
N LEU A 157 -1.57 -16.06 22.85
CA LEU A 157 -3.02 -15.92 22.91
C LEU A 157 -3.43 -15.43 24.31
N ASP A 158 -4.47 -14.60 24.38
CA ASP A 158 -5.08 -14.17 25.65
C ASP A 158 -5.64 -15.33 26.48
N ASP A 159 -6.20 -16.34 25.81
CA ASP A 159 -6.55 -17.64 26.40
C ASP A 159 -5.78 -18.80 25.72
N PRO A 160 -4.61 -19.19 26.25
CA PRO A 160 -3.81 -20.27 25.67
C PRO A 160 -4.41 -21.67 25.86
N ASN A 161 -5.44 -21.82 26.72
CA ASN A 161 -6.15 -23.09 26.91
C ASN A 161 -7.51 -23.09 26.18
N GLY A 162 -7.79 -22.02 25.44
CA GLY A 162 -9.00 -21.87 24.66
C GLY A 162 -9.02 -22.76 23.42
N PRO A 163 -10.06 -22.61 22.58
CA PRO A 163 -10.24 -23.41 21.39
C PRO A 163 -9.32 -22.99 20.22
N PHE A 164 -8.68 -21.83 20.29
CA PHE A 164 -7.71 -21.37 19.29
C PHE A 164 -6.30 -21.81 19.68
N GLN A 165 -5.54 -22.34 18.72
CA GLN A 165 -4.24 -22.95 18.98
C GLN A 165 -3.24 -22.57 17.88
N PHE A 166 -1.99 -22.31 18.27
CA PHE A 166 -0.90 -22.22 17.29
C PHE A 166 -0.59 -23.59 16.73
N THR A 167 -0.53 -23.69 15.41
CA THR A 167 0.13 -24.81 14.74
C THR A 167 1.56 -24.45 14.36
N TYR A 168 1.85 -23.16 14.18
CA TYR A 168 3.20 -22.64 13.99
C TYR A 168 3.33 -21.20 14.52
N ALA A 169 4.43 -20.94 15.22
CA ALA A 169 4.91 -19.61 15.57
C ALA A 169 6.45 -19.66 15.72
N PRO A 170 7.19 -18.58 15.39
CA PRO A 170 8.62 -18.52 15.62
C PRO A 170 8.93 -18.52 17.12
N ALA A 171 10.10 -19.04 17.50
CA ALA A 171 10.58 -18.93 18.87
C ALA A 171 10.88 -17.47 19.22
N THR A 172 10.45 -17.00 20.40
CA THR A 172 10.71 -15.64 20.87
C THR A 172 11.81 -15.59 21.95
N PRO A 173 12.63 -14.52 22.01
CA PRO A 173 12.60 -13.35 21.13
C PRO A 173 13.02 -13.69 19.69
N HIS A 174 12.32 -13.11 18.72
CA HIS A 174 12.56 -13.30 17.29
C HIS A 174 13.00 -11.98 16.65
N THR A 175 14.12 -11.98 15.93
CA THR A 175 14.56 -10.80 15.17
C THR A 175 14.00 -10.86 13.75
N LEU A 176 13.20 -9.87 13.39
CA LEU A 176 12.61 -9.69 12.06
C LEU A 176 13.34 -8.54 11.34
N ASN A 177 14.19 -8.87 10.37
CA ASN A 177 14.95 -7.86 9.61
C ASN A 177 14.04 -6.86 8.88
N GLY A 178 14.56 -5.69 8.52
CA GLY A 178 13.82 -4.73 7.70
C GLY A 178 13.37 -5.33 6.36
N GLY A 179 12.14 -5.05 5.94
CA GLY A 179 11.48 -5.64 4.78
C GLY A 179 11.17 -7.15 4.88
N ALA A 180 11.54 -7.82 5.99
CA ALA A 180 11.29 -9.23 6.16
C ALA A 180 9.91 -9.51 6.78
N THR A 181 9.46 -10.75 6.62
CA THR A 181 8.16 -11.22 7.11
C THR A 181 8.31 -12.50 7.91
N VAL A 182 7.33 -12.78 8.78
CA VAL A 182 7.20 -14.06 9.47
C VAL A 182 5.73 -14.48 9.57
N GLU A 183 5.44 -15.71 9.19
CA GLU A 183 4.09 -16.27 9.28
C GLU A 183 3.81 -16.84 10.67
N LEU A 184 2.58 -16.66 11.14
CA LEU A 184 1.96 -17.35 12.26
C LEU A 184 0.81 -18.19 11.73
N ARG A 185 0.69 -19.44 12.17
CA ARG A 185 -0.41 -20.32 11.76
C ARG A 185 -1.17 -20.78 12.98
N LEU A 186 -2.48 -20.63 12.87
CA LEU A 186 -3.42 -20.92 13.93
C LEU A 186 -4.52 -21.85 13.40
N ARG A 187 -5.13 -22.57 14.33
CA ARG A 187 -6.33 -23.37 14.08
C ARG A 187 -7.35 -23.19 15.19
N TYR A 188 -8.60 -23.52 14.89
CA TYR A 188 -9.72 -23.48 15.83
C TYR A 188 -10.31 -24.89 16.01
N VAL A 189 -10.49 -25.30 17.27
CA VAL A 189 -11.03 -26.60 17.69
C VAL A 189 -12.15 -26.38 18.71
N PRO A 190 -13.41 -26.23 18.28
CA PRO A 190 -14.52 -25.97 19.19
C PRO A 190 -14.83 -27.17 20.09
N THR A 191 -15.09 -26.89 21.37
CA THR A 191 -15.56 -27.88 22.34
C THR A 191 -17.05 -27.77 22.65
N ALA A 192 -17.71 -26.71 22.18
CA ALA A 192 -19.12 -26.43 22.42
C ALA A 192 -19.76 -25.71 21.23
N SER A 193 -21.09 -25.77 21.12
CA SER A 193 -21.84 -25.17 19.99
C SER A 193 -22.10 -23.68 20.23
N VAL A 194 -21.05 -22.90 20.48
CA VAL A 194 -21.09 -21.47 20.80
C VAL A 194 -20.13 -20.70 19.91
N SER A 195 -20.29 -19.38 19.86
CA SER A 195 -19.28 -18.49 19.26
C SER A 195 -18.17 -18.24 20.27
N ASP A 196 -16.93 -18.47 19.83
CA ASP A 196 -15.72 -18.22 20.60
C ASP A 196 -15.00 -16.98 20.05
N ARG A 197 -14.33 -16.26 20.95
CA ARG A 197 -13.51 -15.09 20.63
C ARG A 197 -12.21 -15.16 21.43
N ALA A 198 -11.12 -14.77 20.82
CA ALA A 198 -9.81 -14.65 21.45
C ALA A 198 -9.00 -13.54 20.77
N THR A 199 -7.84 -13.22 21.33
CA THR A 199 -6.92 -12.24 20.77
C THR A 199 -5.52 -12.82 20.68
N LEU A 200 -4.93 -12.78 19.49
CA LEU A 200 -3.50 -13.00 19.28
C LEU A 200 -2.75 -11.69 19.54
N TYR A 201 -1.80 -11.72 20.46
CA TYR A 201 -0.93 -10.61 20.80
C TYR A 201 0.50 -10.83 20.29
N ILE A 202 1.07 -9.78 19.70
CA ILE A 202 2.46 -9.73 19.24
C ILE A 202 3.10 -8.49 19.88
N GLU A 203 4.05 -8.72 20.80
CA GLU A 203 4.83 -7.66 21.44
C GLU A 203 6.16 -7.46 20.71
N SER A 204 6.50 -6.21 20.38
CA SER A 204 7.76 -5.87 19.71
C SER A 204 8.33 -4.52 20.18
N ASP A 205 9.55 -4.22 19.73
CA ASP A 205 10.21 -2.92 19.89
C ASP A 205 9.97 -1.97 18.70
N ALA A 206 8.92 -2.21 17.90
CA ALA A 206 8.59 -1.38 16.75
C ALA A 206 8.22 0.06 17.14
N SER A 207 8.57 1.01 16.27
CA SER A 207 8.39 2.44 16.53
C SER A 207 6.93 2.87 16.47
N ASN A 208 6.13 2.24 15.61
CA ASN A 208 4.73 2.59 15.37
C ASN A 208 3.76 1.97 16.40
N THR A 209 4.02 0.75 16.88
CA THR A 209 3.20 0.11 17.93
C THR A 209 3.98 -0.98 18.66
N GLN A 210 3.86 -1.02 19.99
CA GLN A 210 4.55 -2.01 20.84
C GLN A 210 3.76 -3.31 21.02
N LEU A 211 2.44 -3.26 20.83
CA LEU A 211 1.55 -4.40 21.03
C LEU A 211 0.51 -4.43 19.91
N LEU A 212 0.67 -5.35 18.97
CA LEU A 212 -0.34 -5.66 17.97
C LEU A 212 -1.33 -6.68 18.53
N ALA A 213 -2.61 -6.46 18.23
CA ALA A 213 -3.71 -7.32 18.62
C ALA A 213 -4.47 -7.77 17.36
N VAL A 214 -4.58 -9.08 17.16
CA VAL A 214 -5.31 -9.70 16.04
C VAL A 214 -6.50 -10.46 16.63
N PRO A 215 -7.73 -9.95 16.46
CA PRO A 215 -8.94 -10.65 16.91
C PRO A 215 -9.14 -11.98 16.18
N LEU A 216 -9.56 -12.99 16.93
CA LEU A 216 -9.87 -14.32 16.43
C LEU A 216 -11.34 -14.65 16.66
N PHE A 217 -12.00 -15.18 15.65
CA PHE A 217 -13.41 -15.57 15.69
C PHE A 217 -13.60 -17.00 15.21
N GLY A 218 -14.54 -17.71 15.82
CA GLY A 218 -14.94 -19.05 15.40
C GLY A 218 -16.26 -19.45 16.05
N ARG A 219 -16.95 -20.41 15.47
CA ARG A 219 -18.19 -20.95 16.06
C ARG A 219 -18.25 -22.46 15.95
N GLY A 220 -18.50 -23.12 17.08
CA GLY A 220 -18.79 -24.54 17.11
C GLY A 220 -20.22 -24.86 16.66
N THR A 221 -20.39 -26.00 15.99
CA THR A 221 -21.69 -26.56 15.64
C THR A 221 -21.74 -28.08 15.87
N THR A 222 -22.93 -28.64 16.04
CA THR A 222 -23.14 -30.10 16.16
C THR A 222 -23.49 -30.77 14.83
N THR A 223 -23.70 -30.00 13.76
CA THR A 223 -24.05 -30.52 12.43
C THR A 223 -22.87 -30.41 11.46
N ASP A 224 -22.67 -31.45 10.66
CA ASP A 224 -21.75 -31.47 9.53
C ASP A 224 -22.43 -31.03 8.22
N SER A 225 -23.76 -31.14 8.13
CA SER A 225 -24.55 -30.54 7.05
C SER A 225 -24.36 -29.03 7.03
N GLN A 226 -24.04 -28.49 5.86
CA GLN A 226 -23.86 -27.07 5.60
C GLN A 226 -24.75 -26.64 4.43
N HIS A 227 -25.30 -25.44 4.56
CA HIS A 227 -26.14 -24.80 3.55
C HIS A 227 -25.64 -23.36 3.39
N ASP A 228 -24.95 -23.10 2.29
CA ASP A 228 -24.46 -21.78 1.94
C ASP A 228 -25.41 -21.13 0.94
N ILE A 229 -25.75 -19.86 1.17
CA ILE A 229 -26.60 -19.07 0.28
C ILE A 229 -25.77 -17.89 -0.21
N PHE A 230 -25.63 -17.79 -1.52
CA PHE A 230 -25.05 -16.64 -2.19
C PHE A 230 -26.12 -15.95 -3.03
N HIS A 231 -26.01 -14.64 -3.12
CA HIS A 231 -26.88 -13.84 -3.98
C HIS A 231 -26.04 -13.21 -5.06
N GLN A 232 -26.39 -13.46 -6.32
CA GLN A 232 -25.96 -12.55 -7.37
C GLN A 232 -26.69 -11.24 -7.14
N PRO A 233 -25.99 -10.10 -7.05
CA PRO A 233 -26.69 -8.85 -6.91
C PRO A 233 -27.57 -8.63 -8.15
N GLU A 234 -28.74 -7.98 -7.97
CA GLU A 234 -29.67 -7.65 -9.06
C GLU A 234 -29.00 -6.77 -10.16
N GLN A 235 -27.88 -6.15 -9.78
CA GLN A 235 -26.99 -5.36 -10.59
C GLN A 235 -25.55 -5.70 -10.17
N VAL A 236 -24.63 -5.93 -11.11
CA VAL A 236 -23.21 -6.08 -10.76
C VAL A 236 -22.77 -4.84 -9.95
N MET A 237 -22.03 -5.03 -8.87
CA MET A 237 -21.59 -3.94 -7.99
C MET A 237 -20.06 -3.85 -8.04
N SER A 238 -19.52 -2.65 -8.23
CA SER A 238 -18.07 -2.43 -8.29
C SER A 238 -17.68 -1.10 -7.63
N ASP A 239 -16.69 -1.13 -6.75
CA ASP A 239 -16.07 0.04 -6.13
C ASP A 239 -14.68 0.20 -6.73
N VAL A 240 -14.48 1.26 -7.51
CA VAL A 240 -13.25 1.51 -8.25
C VAL A 240 -12.48 2.65 -7.59
N LEU A 241 -11.26 2.36 -7.14
CA LEU A 241 -10.34 3.35 -6.56
C LEU A 241 -9.26 3.66 -7.59
N PHE A 242 -9.24 4.90 -8.09
CA PHE A 242 -8.09 5.40 -8.86
C PHE A 242 -7.08 6.03 -7.91
N VAL A 243 -5.84 5.61 -8.03
CA VAL A 243 -4.68 6.18 -7.34
C VAL A 243 -3.87 6.89 -8.41
N VAL A 244 -3.93 8.23 -8.40
CA VAL A 244 -3.41 9.06 -9.48
C VAL A 244 -2.21 9.81 -8.98
N ASP A 245 -1.08 9.55 -9.61
CA ASP A 245 0.15 10.26 -9.34
C ASP A 245 0.01 11.77 -9.62
N ASN A 246 0.36 12.55 -8.60
CA ASN A 246 0.33 14.01 -8.56
C ASN A 246 1.72 14.64 -8.76
N SER A 247 2.73 13.87 -9.14
CA SER A 247 4.09 14.37 -9.43
C SER A 247 4.12 15.41 -10.56
N GLY A 248 5.23 16.13 -10.65
CA GLY A 248 5.41 17.25 -11.59
C GLY A 248 5.29 16.88 -13.07
N SER A 249 5.50 15.62 -13.45
CA SER A 249 5.47 15.13 -14.83
C SER A 249 4.10 14.62 -15.28
N MET A 250 3.16 14.39 -14.36
CA MET A 250 1.89 13.68 -14.62
C MET A 250 0.77 14.51 -15.30
N SER A 251 1.05 15.74 -15.74
CA SER A 251 0.02 16.64 -16.27
C SER A 251 -0.65 16.08 -17.54
N GLU A 252 0.14 15.56 -18.48
CA GLU A 252 -0.33 14.97 -19.73
C GLU A 252 -1.18 13.71 -19.48
N GLU A 253 -0.72 12.85 -18.58
CA GLU A 253 -1.31 11.56 -18.20
C GLU A 253 -2.63 11.77 -17.47
N GLN A 254 -2.71 12.69 -16.50
CA GLN A 254 -3.95 13.07 -15.82
C GLN A 254 -4.99 13.58 -16.82
N ASN A 255 -4.56 14.39 -17.81
CA ASN A 255 -5.45 14.87 -18.86
C ASN A 255 -5.90 13.77 -19.82
N ALA A 256 -5.01 12.83 -20.15
CA ALA A 256 -5.33 11.68 -20.99
C ALA A 256 -6.33 10.75 -20.30
N LEU A 257 -6.13 10.45 -19.01
CA LEU A 257 -7.06 9.70 -18.16
C LEU A 257 -8.45 10.39 -18.14
N ALA A 258 -8.49 11.67 -17.77
CA ALA A 258 -9.73 12.44 -17.66
C ALA A 258 -10.50 12.51 -18.99
N SER A 259 -9.80 12.70 -20.10
CA SER A 259 -10.42 12.85 -21.43
C SER A 259 -10.91 11.53 -22.03
N ASN A 260 -10.31 10.41 -21.65
CA ASN A 260 -10.66 9.08 -22.18
C ASN A 260 -11.52 8.24 -21.23
N PHE A 261 -11.88 8.76 -20.05
CA PHE A 261 -12.67 8.05 -19.04
C PHE A 261 -14.01 7.49 -19.57
N SER A 262 -14.59 8.11 -20.60
CA SER A 262 -15.78 7.56 -21.26
C SER A 262 -15.60 6.11 -21.73
N SER A 263 -14.41 5.74 -22.21
CA SER A 263 -14.09 4.37 -22.64
C SER A 263 -14.12 3.35 -21.49
N PHE A 264 -13.80 3.79 -20.27
CA PHE A 264 -13.88 2.97 -19.06
C PHE A 264 -15.33 2.79 -18.62
N ILE A 265 -16.06 3.90 -18.43
CA ILE A 265 -17.38 3.88 -17.76
C ILE A 265 -18.52 3.39 -18.65
N ASN A 266 -18.38 3.44 -19.99
CA ASN A 266 -19.44 3.05 -20.92
C ASN A 266 -19.93 1.61 -20.73
N TYR A 267 -19.04 0.69 -20.34
CA TYR A 267 -19.41 -0.70 -20.08
C TYR A 267 -20.31 -0.81 -18.84
N ALA A 268 -19.97 -0.12 -17.74
CA ALA A 268 -20.81 -0.06 -16.54
C ALA A 268 -22.20 0.53 -16.84
N LEU A 269 -22.27 1.60 -17.63
CA LEU A 269 -23.53 2.23 -18.01
C LEU A 269 -24.39 1.31 -18.88
N THR A 270 -23.76 0.63 -19.84
CA THR A 270 -24.46 -0.29 -20.76
C THR A 270 -25.01 -1.51 -20.01
N LEU A 271 -24.25 -2.03 -19.05
CA LEU A 271 -24.64 -3.18 -18.25
C LEU A 271 -25.47 -2.82 -17.01
N ASN A 272 -25.74 -1.54 -16.76
CA ASN A 272 -26.41 -1.06 -15.54
C ASN A 272 -25.74 -1.60 -14.26
N VAL A 273 -24.42 -1.46 -14.19
CA VAL A 273 -23.59 -1.81 -13.04
C VAL A 273 -23.77 -0.74 -11.97
N SER A 274 -23.94 -1.13 -10.72
CA SER A 274 -23.93 -0.20 -9.58
C SER A 274 -22.50 0.10 -9.18
N PHE A 275 -21.98 1.26 -9.58
CA PHE A 275 -20.59 1.62 -9.32
C PHE A 275 -20.45 2.69 -8.24
N GLN A 276 -19.32 2.64 -7.52
CA GLN A 276 -18.75 3.77 -6.80
C GLN A 276 -17.34 4.01 -7.33
N ILE A 277 -16.99 5.26 -7.63
CA ILE A 277 -15.67 5.61 -8.17
C ILE A 277 -15.09 6.72 -7.30
N GLY A 278 -13.92 6.45 -6.75
CA GLY A 278 -13.13 7.36 -5.93
C GLY A 278 -11.76 7.62 -6.57
N VAL A 279 -11.18 8.77 -6.26
CA VAL A 279 -9.82 9.15 -6.66
C VAL A 279 -9.05 9.52 -5.40
N ILE A 280 -7.82 9.04 -5.26
CA ILE A 280 -6.80 9.52 -4.30
C ILE A 280 -5.52 9.85 -5.07
N THR A 281 -4.56 10.49 -4.41
CA THR A 281 -3.21 10.75 -4.93
C THR A 281 -2.19 9.73 -4.42
N THR A 282 -0.96 9.80 -4.92
CA THR A 282 0.20 9.02 -4.43
C THR A 282 0.83 9.63 -3.18
N GLU A 283 0.43 10.85 -2.79
CA GLU A 283 0.94 11.56 -1.62
C GLU A 283 0.53 10.92 -0.28
N VAL A 284 1.51 10.77 0.62
CA VAL A 284 1.37 10.04 1.91
C VAL A 284 1.81 10.82 3.15
N ASN A 285 2.51 11.94 2.99
CA ASN A 285 3.12 12.72 4.06
C ASN A 285 2.25 13.91 4.49
N ASP A 286 1.98 14.83 3.56
CA ASP A 286 1.43 16.15 3.86
C ASP A 286 0.23 16.49 2.98
N ALA A 287 -0.62 17.38 3.50
CA ALA A 287 -1.75 17.89 2.75
C ALA A 287 -1.31 18.97 1.76
N GLU A 288 -1.74 18.83 0.51
CA GLU A 288 -1.44 19.79 -0.54
C GLU A 288 -2.60 20.77 -0.71
N THR A 289 -2.30 22.08 -0.66
CA THR A 289 -3.34 23.11 -0.64
C THR A 289 -3.46 23.83 -1.98
N ASN A 290 -4.70 24.09 -2.41
CA ASN A 290 -5.00 24.89 -3.61
C ASN A 290 -4.32 24.38 -4.90
N ILE A 291 -4.38 23.08 -5.13
CA ILE A 291 -3.82 22.38 -6.29
C ILE A 291 -4.90 21.73 -7.17
N GLY A 292 -4.51 21.26 -8.35
CA GLY A 292 -5.41 20.59 -9.28
C GLY A 292 -6.27 21.53 -10.10
N ASN A 293 -7.12 20.93 -10.94
CA ASN A 293 -8.04 21.68 -11.80
C ASN A 293 -9.41 21.00 -11.83
N PRO A 294 -10.42 21.53 -11.12
CA PRO A 294 -10.42 22.77 -10.33
C PRO A 294 -9.56 22.71 -9.05
N ALA A 295 -9.10 23.88 -8.59
CA ALA A 295 -8.24 24.00 -7.41
C ALA A 295 -8.94 23.58 -6.11
N ARG A 296 -8.24 22.82 -5.25
CA ARG A 296 -8.73 22.28 -3.97
C ARG A 296 -7.59 21.84 -3.06
N ASP A 297 -7.93 21.46 -1.84
CA ASP A 297 -7.00 20.78 -0.94
C ASP A 297 -7.10 19.26 -1.15
N ILE A 298 -5.96 18.58 -1.15
CA ILE A 298 -5.83 17.12 -1.24
C ILE A 298 -5.12 16.63 0.01
N TYR A 299 -5.61 15.52 0.57
CA TYR A 299 -5.09 14.97 1.82
C TYR A 299 -4.65 13.52 1.60
N PRO A 300 -3.51 13.10 2.17
CA PRO A 300 -3.01 11.74 2.10
C PRO A 300 -4.06 10.68 2.40
N GLY A 301 -4.26 9.73 1.47
CA GLY A 301 -5.20 8.62 1.61
C GLY A 301 -6.68 9.02 1.67
N VAL A 302 -7.07 10.27 1.40
CA VAL A 302 -8.47 10.74 1.42
C VAL A 302 -9.01 10.92 0.01
N LEU A 303 -10.24 10.43 -0.22
CA LEU A 303 -10.94 10.61 -1.48
C LEU A 303 -11.05 12.09 -1.86
N VAL A 304 -10.54 12.38 -3.05
CA VAL A 304 -10.51 13.70 -3.64
C VAL A 304 -11.93 14.21 -3.90
N GLN A 305 -12.19 15.46 -3.50
CA GLN A 305 -13.47 16.12 -3.70
C GLN A 305 -13.29 17.46 -4.42
N ALA A 306 -13.45 17.49 -5.74
CA ALA A 306 -13.47 18.74 -6.48
C ALA A 306 -14.67 19.63 -6.09
N PRO A 307 -14.53 20.97 -6.09
CA PRO A 307 -15.63 21.89 -5.79
C PRO A 307 -16.87 21.61 -6.63
N GLY A 308 -18.00 21.37 -5.96
CA GLY A 308 -19.27 21.07 -6.62
C GLY A 308 -19.40 19.64 -7.15
N ARG A 309 -18.42 18.76 -6.91
CA ARG A 309 -18.47 17.33 -7.25
C ARG A 309 -18.55 16.46 -5.99
N PRO A 310 -19.14 15.26 -6.08
CA PRO A 310 -19.05 14.28 -5.00
C PRO A 310 -17.66 13.62 -5.00
N LYS A 311 -17.17 13.27 -3.80
CA LYS A 311 -15.94 12.46 -3.65
C LYS A 311 -16.11 10.99 -4.06
N ILE A 312 -17.36 10.49 -3.98
CA ILE A 312 -17.76 9.18 -4.48
C ILE A 312 -18.72 9.39 -5.64
N ILE A 313 -18.27 9.04 -6.85
CA ILE A 313 -19.05 9.15 -8.07
C ILE A 313 -19.87 7.87 -8.23
N THR A 314 -21.18 8.00 -8.46
CA THR A 314 -22.12 6.88 -8.57
C THR A 314 -22.98 6.99 -9.82
N ASN A 315 -23.83 6.00 -10.07
CA ASN A 315 -24.85 6.04 -11.14
C ASN A 315 -25.76 7.28 -11.08
N ASN A 316 -25.93 7.87 -9.90
CA ASN A 316 -26.80 9.03 -9.68
C ASN A 316 -26.05 10.38 -9.79
N THR A 317 -24.73 10.36 -9.98
CA THR A 317 -23.94 11.59 -10.10
C THR A 317 -24.30 12.29 -11.42
N PRO A 318 -24.71 13.57 -11.39
CA PRO A 318 -24.88 14.34 -12.61
C PRO A 318 -23.53 14.53 -13.30
N ASP A 319 -23.48 14.34 -14.63
CA ASP A 319 -22.25 14.49 -15.43
C ASP A 319 -21.08 13.67 -14.85
N ILE A 320 -21.23 12.34 -14.88
CA ILE A 320 -20.25 11.36 -14.37
C ILE A 320 -18.85 11.63 -14.93
N THR A 321 -18.75 11.86 -16.25
CA THR A 321 -17.47 12.08 -16.93
C THR A 321 -16.79 13.37 -16.48
N GLY A 322 -17.54 14.47 -16.33
CA GLY A 322 -16.98 15.73 -15.84
C GLY A 322 -16.63 15.66 -14.35
N ALA A 323 -17.45 14.98 -13.54
CA ALA A 323 -17.15 14.77 -12.12
C ALA A 323 -15.85 13.96 -11.93
N PHE A 324 -15.66 12.91 -12.71
CA PHE A 324 -14.42 12.14 -12.68
C PHE A 324 -13.24 12.96 -13.17
N ALA A 325 -13.38 13.68 -14.30
CA ALA A 325 -12.32 14.51 -14.83
C ALA A 325 -11.84 15.58 -13.84
N ASP A 326 -12.76 16.20 -13.10
CA ASP A 326 -12.44 17.19 -12.06
C ASP A 326 -11.73 16.55 -10.86
N ASN A 327 -12.12 15.34 -10.44
CA ASN A 327 -11.46 14.61 -9.35
C ASN A 327 -10.10 14.04 -9.76
N ALA A 328 -9.92 13.61 -11.02
CA ALA A 328 -8.71 12.96 -11.54
C ALA A 328 -7.59 13.96 -11.93
N ARG A 329 -7.93 15.22 -12.23
CA ARG A 329 -6.94 16.30 -12.39
C ARG A 329 -6.54 16.81 -11.01
N VAL A 330 -5.75 15.99 -10.33
CA VAL A 330 -5.30 16.20 -8.95
C VAL A 330 -4.30 17.34 -8.83
N GLY A 331 -3.60 17.65 -9.91
CA GLY A 331 -2.55 18.66 -9.92
C GLY A 331 -1.20 18.03 -10.12
N THR A 332 -0.23 18.87 -10.45
CA THR A 332 1.17 18.49 -10.54
C THR A 332 1.89 19.30 -9.49
N CYS A 333 2.32 18.64 -8.44
CA CYS A 333 2.96 19.25 -7.28
C CYS A 333 4.13 18.40 -6.81
N CYS A 334 4.95 19.11 -6.05
CA CYS A 334 6.09 18.68 -5.24
C CYS A 334 6.99 17.59 -5.86
N SER A 335 8.01 18.03 -6.60
CA SER A 335 9.07 17.15 -7.14
C SER A 335 10.02 16.55 -6.07
N ASP A 336 9.68 16.68 -4.79
CA ASP A 336 10.47 16.25 -3.63
C ASP A 336 9.69 15.44 -2.59
N GLU A 337 8.44 15.10 -2.91
CA GLU A 337 7.60 14.25 -2.06
C GLU A 337 7.79 12.75 -2.41
N GLN A 338 7.17 11.88 -1.61
CA GLN A 338 7.29 10.43 -1.76
C GLN A 338 6.09 9.92 -2.56
N GLU A 339 6.30 9.50 -3.81
CA GLU A 339 5.24 8.98 -4.68
C GLU A 339 4.90 7.52 -4.34
N ALA A 340 4.12 7.34 -3.27
CA ALA A 340 3.84 6.06 -2.63
C ALA A 340 2.38 5.62 -2.84
N GLY A 341 2.03 5.29 -4.09
CA GLY A 341 0.65 4.92 -4.45
C GLY A 341 0.14 3.66 -3.74
N LEU A 342 0.97 2.64 -3.55
CA LEU A 342 0.57 1.43 -2.82
C LEU A 342 0.21 1.74 -1.36
N GLU A 343 1.01 2.58 -0.69
CA GLU A 343 0.78 3.06 0.66
C GLU A 343 -0.45 3.98 0.75
N ALA A 344 -0.62 4.90 -0.19
CA ALA A 344 -1.81 5.76 -0.25
C ALA A 344 -3.10 4.93 -0.37
N ALA A 345 -3.10 3.88 -1.19
CA ALA A 345 -4.24 2.95 -1.30
C ALA A 345 -4.46 2.15 -0.01
N TRP A 346 -3.38 1.67 0.62
CA TRP A 346 -3.44 1.01 1.92
C TRP A 346 -4.07 1.94 2.99
N MET A 347 -3.62 3.20 3.08
CA MET A 347 -4.20 4.21 3.97
C MET A 347 -5.69 4.41 3.68
N ALA A 348 -6.05 4.62 2.41
CA ALA A 348 -7.42 4.93 2.01
C ALA A 348 -8.42 3.81 2.34
N LEU A 349 -7.97 2.56 2.29
CA LEU A 349 -8.78 1.37 2.51
C LEU A 349 -8.68 0.82 3.95
N SER A 350 -7.85 1.41 4.80
CA SER A 350 -7.67 0.99 6.19
C SER A 350 -8.74 1.56 7.13
N PRO A 351 -9.03 0.88 8.26
CA PRO A 351 -9.83 1.44 9.34
C PRO A 351 -9.31 2.79 9.83
N GLY A 352 -10.21 3.70 10.20
CA GLY A 352 -9.95 5.12 10.48
C GLY A 352 -9.98 6.02 9.25
N TYR A 353 -9.99 5.46 8.03
CA TYR A 353 -10.18 6.17 6.76
C TYR A 353 -11.44 5.68 6.05
N ILE A 354 -11.54 4.37 5.82
CA ILE A 354 -12.61 3.77 5.02
C ILE A 354 -13.99 3.79 5.68
N ASP A 355 -14.01 3.91 7.01
CA ASP A 355 -15.19 3.98 7.87
C ASP A 355 -15.52 5.40 8.33
N GLU A 356 -14.61 6.37 8.17
CA GLU A 356 -14.79 7.76 8.59
C GLU A 356 -15.50 8.58 7.50
N PRO A 357 -16.75 9.07 7.72
CA PRO A 357 -17.50 9.82 6.71
C PRO A 357 -16.83 11.10 6.23
N SER A 358 -15.99 11.77 7.03
CA SER A 358 -15.24 12.94 6.55
C SER A 358 -14.13 12.56 5.57
N LYS A 359 -13.64 11.31 5.61
CA LYS A 359 -12.60 10.76 4.74
C LYS A 359 -13.21 9.89 3.63
N ASN A 360 -13.22 8.57 3.78
CA ASN A 360 -13.61 7.63 2.72
C ASN A 360 -14.88 6.83 3.05
N GLY A 361 -15.52 7.12 4.19
CA GLY A 361 -16.77 6.51 4.62
C GLY A 361 -17.83 6.42 3.53
N GLY A 362 -18.31 5.21 3.27
CA GLY A 362 -19.32 4.89 2.27
C GLY A 362 -18.77 4.37 0.93
N PHE A 363 -17.45 4.44 0.69
CA PHE A 363 -16.85 4.02 -0.57
C PHE A 363 -16.83 2.49 -0.77
N LEU A 364 -16.47 1.72 0.26
CA LEU A 364 -16.32 0.26 0.15
C LEU A 364 -17.60 -0.46 0.60
N ARG A 365 -18.26 -1.16 -0.33
CA ARG A 365 -19.46 -1.98 -0.09
C ARG A 365 -19.08 -3.44 -0.01
N GLU A 366 -19.67 -4.18 0.93
CA GLU A 366 -19.37 -5.60 1.18
C GLU A 366 -19.53 -6.48 -0.09
N ASP A 367 -20.66 -6.34 -0.78
CA ASP A 367 -21.04 -7.17 -1.94
C ASP A 367 -20.46 -6.70 -3.29
N ALA A 368 -19.75 -5.57 -3.32
CA ALA A 368 -19.13 -5.05 -4.54
C ALA A 368 -17.73 -5.64 -4.78
N LYS A 369 -17.33 -5.81 -6.04
CA LYS A 369 -15.92 -6.00 -6.40
C LYS A 369 -15.15 -4.73 -6.03
N LEU A 370 -14.02 -4.84 -5.35
CA LEU A 370 -13.07 -3.75 -5.18
C LEU A 370 -12.06 -3.78 -6.34
N TYR A 371 -11.90 -2.68 -7.05
CA TYR A 371 -10.96 -2.58 -8.16
C TYR A 371 -10.05 -1.37 -8.00
N ILE A 372 -8.76 -1.59 -7.81
CA ILE A 372 -7.78 -0.53 -7.60
C ILE A 372 -7.04 -0.29 -8.91
N ILE A 373 -6.89 0.97 -9.34
CA ILE A 373 -6.15 1.33 -10.55
C ILE A 373 -5.08 2.34 -10.17
N PHE A 374 -3.82 1.94 -10.24
CA PHE A 374 -2.67 2.82 -10.08
C PHE A 374 -2.32 3.47 -11.41
N LEU A 375 -2.10 4.78 -11.41
CA LEU A 375 -1.61 5.54 -12.55
C LEU A 375 -0.40 6.36 -12.09
N SER A 376 0.78 6.06 -12.65
CA SER A 376 2.04 6.75 -12.31
C SER A 376 3.04 6.61 -13.46
N ASP A 377 3.82 7.65 -13.71
CA ASP A 377 4.93 7.65 -14.65
C ASP A 377 6.28 7.33 -13.98
N GLU A 378 6.27 6.91 -12.71
CA GLU A 378 7.46 6.52 -11.98
C GLU A 378 7.29 5.24 -11.13
N GLN A 379 8.35 4.87 -10.40
CA GLN A 379 8.32 3.72 -9.51
C GLN A 379 7.61 4.04 -8.20
N ASP A 380 6.82 3.10 -7.68
CA ASP A 380 6.23 3.18 -6.35
C ASP A 380 7.32 3.29 -5.27
N GLN A 381 7.22 4.34 -4.45
CA GLN A 381 8.16 4.61 -3.36
C GLN A 381 7.64 4.16 -1.99
N SER A 382 6.56 3.38 -1.95
CA SER A 382 5.92 2.94 -0.71
C SER A 382 6.85 2.07 0.15
N GLN A 383 6.71 2.15 1.48
CA GLN A 383 7.51 1.34 2.39
C GLN A 383 7.23 -0.17 2.24
N GLY A 384 8.20 -1.01 2.61
CA GLY A 384 8.06 -2.46 2.53
C GLY A 384 8.00 -3.04 1.12
N ASP A 385 7.79 -4.34 1.06
CA ASP A 385 7.76 -5.14 -0.16
C ASP A 385 6.33 -5.24 -0.75
N PRO A 386 6.16 -5.37 -2.08
CA PRO A 386 4.85 -5.66 -2.70
C PRO A 386 4.06 -6.80 -2.05
N ASP A 387 4.72 -7.78 -1.44
CA ASP A 387 4.10 -8.85 -0.63
C ASP A 387 3.06 -8.33 0.36
N PHE A 388 3.38 -7.25 1.09
CA PHE A 388 2.47 -6.66 2.08
C PHE A 388 1.19 -6.15 1.43
N TYR A 389 1.32 -5.40 0.33
CA TYR A 389 0.20 -4.77 -0.36
C TYR A 389 -0.70 -5.80 -1.03
N VAL A 390 -0.11 -6.83 -1.66
CA VAL A 390 -0.85 -7.96 -2.23
C VAL A 390 -1.69 -8.64 -1.14
N ASP A 391 -1.08 -8.98 -0.01
CA ASP A 391 -1.78 -9.65 1.08
C ASP A 391 -2.83 -8.73 1.70
N PHE A 392 -2.53 -7.43 1.90
CA PHE A 392 -3.47 -6.47 2.46
C PHE A 392 -4.70 -6.32 1.55
N PHE A 393 -4.52 -6.02 0.27
CA PHE A 393 -5.66 -5.86 -0.65
C PHE A 393 -6.46 -7.15 -0.78
N SER A 394 -5.79 -8.31 -0.84
CA SER A 394 -6.46 -9.63 -0.88
C SER A 394 -7.24 -9.94 0.38
N SER A 395 -6.84 -9.38 1.52
CA SER A 395 -7.56 -9.56 2.78
C SER A 395 -8.87 -8.77 2.86
N ILE A 396 -9.00 -7.62 2.16
CA ILE A 396 -10.17 -6.72 2.27
C ILE A 396 -11.47 -7.43 1.92
N LYS A 397 -11.44 -8.28 0.89
CA LYS A 397 -12.58 -9.09 0.46
C LYS A 397 -12.50 -10.53 0.93
N GLY A 398 -11.46 -10.86 1.71
CA GLY A 398 -11.12 -12.22 2.11
C GLY A 398 -10.30 -12.95 1.05
N TYR A 399 -9.23 -13.61 1.48
CA TYR A 399 -8.23 -14.26 0.61
C TYR A 399 -8.76 -15.33 -0.36
N ARG A 400 -9.98 -15.85 -0.13
CA ARG A 400 -10.65 -16.84 -1.01
C ARG A 400 -11.52 -16.20 -2.09
N ASN A 401 -11.80 -14.90 -1.99
CA ASN A 401 -12.64 -14.17 -2.93
C ASN A 401 -11.79 -13.52 -4.03
N THR A 402 -11.06 -14.34 -4.78
CA THR A 402 -10.09 -13.94 -5.80
C THR A 402 -10.67 -13.07 -6.92
N GLU A 403 -11.96 -13.23 -7.25
CA GLU A 403 -12.65 -12.36 -8.23
C GLU A 403 -13.27 -11.08 -7.61
N ARG A 404 -13.28 -10.92 -6.27
CA ARG A 404 -13.88 -9.76 -5.59
C ARG A 404 -12.91 -8.62 -5.33
N MET A 405 -11.60 -8.83 -5.48
CA MET A 405 -10.60 -7.77 -5.39
C MET A 405 -9.54 -7.97 -6.46
N ALA A 406 -9.25 -6.92 -7.22
CA ALA A 406 -8.08 -6.88 -8.08
C ALA A 406 -7.46 -5.48 -8.08
N ALA A 407 -6.14 -5.42 -8.25
CA ALA A 407 -5.41 -4.19 -8.51
C ALA A 407 -4.86 -4.21 -9.94
N SER A 408 -4.87 -3.06 -10.60
CA SER A 408 -4.40 -2.86 -11.96
C SER A 408 -3.53 -1.62 -12.03
N ALA A 409 -2.75 -1.51 -13.10
CA ALA A 409 -1.79 -0.44 -13.23
C ALA A 409 -1.74 0.12 -14.66
N ILE A 410 -1.71 1.44 -14.79
CA ILE A 410 -1.30 2.18 -15.99
C ILE A 410 0.04 2.83 -15.64
N VAL A 411 1.14 2.17 -15.95
CA VAL A 411 2.50 2.60 -15.54
C VAL A 411 3.52 2.34 -16.65
N GLY A 412 4.75 2.82 -16.49
CA GLY A 412 5.81 2.56 -17.45
C GLY A 412 6.28 1.10 -17.45
N ASP A 413 6.67 0.62 -18.64
CA ASP A 413 6.96 -0.78 -18.90
C ASP A 413 8.12 -1.32 -18.04
N ASP A 414 8.02 -2.57 -17.58
CA ASP A 414 9.15 -3.28 -16.93
C ASP A 414 10.09 -3.90 -17.98
N PRO A 415 11.43 -3.76 -17.87
CA PRO A 415 12.19 -3.11 -16.77
C PRO A 415 12.70 -1.69 -17.07
N ASN A 416 12.37 -1.10 -18.22
CA ASN A 416 13.08 0.10 -18.71
C ASN A 416 12.21 1.38 -18.75
N GLY A 417 10.96 1.31 -18.31
CA GLY A 417 9.99 2.38 -18.51
C GLY A 417 9.69 2.62 -19.99
N CYS A 418 9.25 3.84 -20.31
CA CYS A 418 9.08 4.24 -21.70
C CYS A 418 10.46 4.55 -22.31
N GLY A 419 10.84 3.84 -23.38
CA GLY A 419 12.16 4.00 -24.03
C GLY A 419 12.47 5.39 -24.61
N ASN A 420 11.53 6.34 -24.52
CA ASN A 420 11.66 7.75 -24.88
C ASN A 420 11.86 8.67 -23.66
N GLY A 421 11.89 8.14 -22.43
CA GLY A 421 12.02 8.89 -21.18
C GLY A 421 10.73 9.52 -20.66
N THR A 422 9.55 9.12 -21.16
CA THR A 422 8.25 9.65 -20.69
C THR A 422 7.81 9.08 -19.35
N ALA A 423 8.27 7.88 -18.98
CA ALA A 423 7.99 7.28 -17.67
C ALA A 423 9.13 6.33 -17.30
N GLU A 424 9.40 6.19 -16.00
CA GLU A 424 10.22 5.12 -15.43
C GLU A 424 9.42 3.81 -15.34
N SER A 425 10.06 2.72 -14.91
CA SER A 425 9.38 1.45 -14.74
C SER A 425 8.54 1.44 -13.46
N GLY A 426 7.24 1.13 -13.57
CA GLY A 426 6.35 0.92 -12.43
C GLY A 426 6.32 -0.53 -11.95
N SER A 427 7.47 -1.20 -11.87
CA SER A 427 7.55 -2.66 -11.68
C SER A 427 6.84 -3.17 -10.42
N ARG A 428 6.82 -2.41 -9.31
CA ARG A 428 6.09 -2.79 -8.08
C ARG A 428 4.57 -2.81 -8.31
N TYR A 429 4.04 -1.81 -9.02
CA TYR A 429 2.62 -1.79 -9.40
C TYR A 429 2.26 -2.95 -10.32
N ILE A 430 3.15 -3.28 -11.29
CA ILE A 430 2.97 -4.41 -12.20
C ILE A 430 2.94 -5.73 -11.44
N GLU A 431 3.82 -5.91 -10.44
CA GLU A 431 3.85 -7.09 -9.60
C GLU A 431 2.54 -7.24 -8.80
N VAL A 432 2.08 -6.18 -8.14
CA VAL A 432 0.80 -6.19 -7.41
C VAL A 432 -0.35 -6.50 -8.36
N ALA A 433 -0.37 -5.91 -9.55
CA ALA A 433 -1.42 -6.16 -10.53
C ALA A 433 -1.47 -7.62 -10.97
N ASN A 434 -0.32 -8.21 -11.30
CA ASN A 434 -0.22 -9.61 -11.71
C ASN A 434 -0.63 -10.57 -10.58
N ARG A 435 -0.24 -10.29 -9.33
CA ARG A 435 -0.49 -11.17 -8.19
C ARG A 435 -1.91 -11.07 -7.63
N THR A 436 -2.63 -10.00 -7.93
CA THR A 436 -4.04 -9.81 -7.56
C THR A 436 -5.00 -10.08 -8.73
N GLY A 437 -4.49 -10.58 -9.86
CA GLY A 437 -5.30 -10.97 -11.01
C GLY A 437 -5.84 -9.80 -11.85
N GLY A 438 -5.30 -8.59 -11.68
CA GLY A 438 -5.67 -7.44 -12.51
C GLY A 438 -4.82 -7.29 -13.77
N ILE A 439 -4.89 -6.10 -14.35
CA ILE A 439 -4.39 -5.82 -15.70
C ILE A 439 -3.32 -4.73 -15.63
N PHE A 440 -2.18 -5.00 -16.28
CA PHE A 440 -1.20 -3.98 -16.63
C PHE A 440 -1.56 -3.33 -17.99
N GLN A 441 -1.47 -2.01 -18.05
CA GLN A 441 -1.50 -1.20 -19.25
C GLN A 441 -0.27 -0.30 -19.30
N SER A 442 0.36 -0.21 -20.46
CA SER A 442 1.51 0.68 -20.67
C SER A 442 1.07 2.14 -20.71
N ILE A 443 1.59 2.97 -19.82
CA ILE A 443 1.40 4.43 -19.84
C ILE A 443 2.02 5.06 -21.10
N CYS A 444 3.01 4.39 -21.70
CA CYS A 444 3.68 4.80 -22.94
C CYS A 444 2.77 4.70 -24.17
N SER A 445 1.61 4.02 -24.04
CA SER A 445 0.66 3.84 -25.13
C SER A 445 -0.04 5.14 -25.48
N SER A 446 -0.09 5.47 -26.77
CA SER A 446 -0.92 6.58 -27.25
C SER A 446 -2.42 6.24 -27.28
N ASN A 447 -2.82 4.98 -27.07
CA ASN A 447 -4.20 4.52 -27.17
C ASN A 447 -4.86 4.34 -25.79
N TRP A 448 -5.00 5.45 -25.07
CA TRP A 448 -5.64 5.51 -23.75
C TRP A 448 -7.07 4.99 -23.73
N ALA A 449 -7.83 5.20 -24.81
CA ALA A 449 -9.18 4.70 -24.93
C ALA A 449 -9.24 3.17 -24.84
N GLN A 450 -8.34 2.44 -25.52
CA GLN A 450 -8.28 0.98 -25.45
C GLN A 450 -7.82 0.49 -24.07
N ALA A 451 -6.80 1.14 -23.50
CA ALA A 451 -6.31 0.78 -22.16
C ALA A 451 -7.44 0.88 -21.11
N LEU A 452 -8.16 2.01 -21.10
CA LEU A 452 -9.29 2.24 -20.21
C LEU A 452 -10.48 1.33 -20.51
N GLN A 453 -10.72 0.97 -21.78
CA GLN A 453 -11.74 -0.01 -22.13
C GLN A 453 -11.42 -1.39 -21.54
N ASN A 454 -10.17 -1.85 -21.64
CA ASN A 454 -9.76 -3.14 -21.07
C ASN A 454 -9.95 -3.18 -19.55
N LEU A 455 -9.53 -2.10 -18.86
CA LEU A 455 -9.72 -1.97 -17.42
C LEU A 455 -11.20 -1.92 -17.04
N GLY A 456 -12.04 -1.23 -17.82
CA GLY A 456 -13.48 -1.15 -17.57
C GLY A 456 -14.19 -2.50 -17.74
N LEU A 457 -13.76 -3.33 -18.71
CA LEU A 457 -14.30 -4.68 -18.88
C LEU A 457 -14.04 -5.55 -17.65
N ASP A 458 -12.84 -5.47 -17.08
CA ASP A 458 -12.49 -6.26 -15.88
C ASP A 458 -13.13 -5.71 -14.60
N ALA A 459 -13.05 -4.39 -14.39
CA ALA A 459 -13.60 -3.71 -13.20
C ALA A 459 -15.09 -3.99 -13.00
N PHE A 460 -15.83 -4.23 -14.07
CA PHE A 460 -17.28 -4.39 -14.07
C PHE A 460 -17.75 -5.77 -14.53
N ALA A 461 -16.85 -6.76 -14.57
CA ALA A 461 -17.20 -8.15 -14.84
C ALA A 461 -18.07 -8.73 -13.71
N ALA A 462 -18.93 -9.69 -14.05
CA ALA A 462 -19.70 -10.42 -13.05
C ALA A 462 -18.81 -11.45 -12.33
N ILE A 463 -19.01 -11.60 -11.02
CA ILE A 463 -18.36 -12.62 -10.20
C ILE A 463 -18.97 -13.98 -10.53
N ARG A 464 -18.12 -14.99 -10.74
CA ARG A 464 -18.48 -16.38 -11.03
C ARG A 464 -18.00 -17.36 -9.96
N GLU A 465 -17.11 -16.90 -9.08
CA GLU A 465 -16.56 -17.66 -7.96
C GLU A 465 -17.26 -17.36 -6.62
N PHE A 466 -17.64 -18.43 -5.92
CA PHE A 466 -18.33 -18.37 -4.63
C PHE A 466 -17.62 -19.29 -3.62
N PRO A 467 -16.82 -18.74 -2.69
CA PRO A 467 -16.11 -19.54 -1.70
C PRO A 467 -17.09 -20.10 -0.66
N LEU A 468 -17.00 -21.40 -0.44
CA LEU A 468 -17.83 -22.11 0.54
C LEU A 468 -17.35 -21.78 1.96
N SER A 469 -18.31 -21.66 2.87
CA SER A 469 -18.07 -21.24 4.26
C SER A 469 -17.31 -22.29 5.08
N ARG A 470 -17.38 -23.56 4.69
CA ARG A 470 -16.72 -24.70 5.36
C ARG A 470 -16.07 -25.62 4.31
N PRO A 471 -14.94 -26.29 4.63
CA PRO A 471 -14.35 -27.28 3.74
C PRO A 471 -15.38 -28.34 3.36
N ALA A 472 -15.65 -28.51 2.07
CA ALA A 472 -16.71 -29.38 1.59
C ALA A 472 -16.19 -30.76 1.19
N ASP A 473 -16.93 -31.83 1.54
CA ASP A 473 -16.74 -33.12 0.89
C ASP A 473 -17.27 -33.02 -0.54
N SER A 474 -16.34 -32.99 -1.50
CA SER A 474 -16.62 -32.82 -2.92
C SER A 474 -17.64 -33.81 -3.50
N GLY A 475 -17.82 -34.99 -2.87
CA GLY A 475 -18.80 -36.00 -3.28
C GLY A 475 -20.23 -35.69 -2.85
N THR A 476 -20.42 -34.71 -1.98
CA THR A 476 -21.72 -34.35 -1.38
C THR A 476 -22.27 -33.00 -1.84
N ILE A 477 -21.48 -32.22 -2.57
CA ILE A 477 -21.86 -30.88 -3.02
C ILE A 477 -23.01 -30.98 -4.02
N THR A 478 -24.10 -30.29 -3.71
CA THR A 478 -25.20 -30.01 -4.63
C THR A 478 -25.44 -28.52 -4.71
N VAL A 479 -25.62 -28.03 -5.94
CA VAL A 479 -25.82 -26.59 -6.22
C VAL A 479 -27.19 -26.41 -6.85
N THR A 480 -27.95 -25.45 -6.34
CA THR A 480 -29.16 -24.97 -7.00
C THR A 480 -29.06 -23.48 -7.29
N VAL A 481 -29.69 -23.06 -8.38
CA VAL A 481 -29.83 -21.66 -8.77
C VAL A 481 -31.32 -21.39 -8.95
N ASP A 482 -31.87 -20.46 -8.17
CA ASP A 482 -33.31 -20.17 -8.10
C ASP A 482 -34.17 -21.44 -7.88
N GLY A 483 -33.67 -22.32 -7.00
CA GLY A 483 -34.28 -23.60 -6.68
C GLY A 483 -34.20 -24.67 -7.77
N GLN A 484 -33.51 -24.40 -8.90
CA GLN A 484 -33.27 -25.38 -9.96
C GLN A 484 -31.89 -26.02 -9.79
N ASN A 485 -31.82 -27.35 -9.84
CA ASN A 485 -30.56 -28.07 -9.71
C ASN A 485 -29.61 -27.79 -10.89
N VAL A 486 -28.39 -27.39 -10.57
CA VAL A 486 -27.31 -27.19 -11.53
C VAL A 486 -26.36 -28.40 -11.47
N PRO A 487 -26.16 -29.13 -12.59
CA PRO A 487 -25.24 -30.25 -12.60
C PRO A 487 -23.79 -29.78 -12.45
N LYS A 488 -22.96 -30.66 -11.88
CA LYS A 488 -21.51 -30.50 -11.93
C LYS A 488 -21.04 -30.44 -13.38
N ALA A 489 -20.11 -29.55 -13.66
CA ALA A 489 -19.56 -29.33 -14.99
C ALA A 489 -18.88 -30.58 -15.56
N SER A 490 -18.82 -30.65 -16.89
CA SER A 490 -18.18 -31.75 -17.62
C SER A 490 -16.65 -31.76 -17.54
N CYS A 491 -16.05 -30.65 -17.10
CA CYS A 491 -14.60 -30.46 -16.96
C CYS A 491 -14.25 -29.95 -15.54
N ASN A 492 -12.96 -29.77 -15.26
CA ASN A 492 -12.45 -29.40 -13.93
C ASN A 492 -11.92 -27.95 -13.85
N ASP A 493 -12.23 -27.12 -14.86
CA ASP A 493 -11.75 -25.75 -14.98
C ASP A 493 -12.90 -24.88 -15.49
N CYS A 494 -13.36 -23.92 -14.69
CA CYS A 494 -14.54 -23.12 -15.02
C CYS A 494 -14.32 -22.16 -16.19
N ASP A 495 -13.08 -21.78 -16.51
CA ASP A 495 -12.78 -20.96 -17.68
C ASP A 495 -12.77 -21.78 -18.98
N ALA A 496 -12.46 -23.08 -18.88
CA ALA A 496 -12.55 -24.02 -19.99
C ALA A 496 -13.96 -24.65 -20.14
N CYS A 497 -14.75 -24.67 -19.07
CA CYS A 497 -16.08 -25.26 -19.04
C CYS A 497 -17.14 -24.29 -19.57
N ALA A 498 -17.99 -24.80 -20.47
CA ALA A 498 -19.18 -24.07 -20.92
C ALA A 498 -20.40 -24.32 -20.01
N ASP A 499 -20.41 -25.39 -19.21
CA ASP A 499 -21.58 -25.88 -18.49
C ASP A 499 -21.36 -26.03 -16.98
N GLY A 500 -22.45 -26.00 -16.21
CA GLY A 500 -22.47 -26.40 -14.81
C GLY A 500 -21.56 -25.60 -13.87
N TRP A 501 -21.22 -26.25 -12.74
CA TRP A 501 -20.28 -25.72 -11.74
C TRP A 501 -19.06 -26.64 -11.56
N VAL A 502 -17.91 -26.03 -11.27
CA VAL A 502 -16.65 -26.68 -10.90
C VAL A 502 -16.40 -26.40 -9.42
N TYR A 503 -15.84 -27.36 -8.68
CA TYR A 503 -15.37 -27.15 -7.31
C TYR A 503 -13.85 -27.22 -7.27
N TYR A 504 -13.24 -26.21 -6.66
CA TYR A 504 -11.81 -26.11 -6.43
C TYR A 504 -11.50 -26.43 -4.97
N PRO A 505 -10.95 -27.62 -4.66
CA PRO A 505 -10.66 -28.01 -3.28
C PRO A 505 -9.63 -27.11 -2.59
N ASP A 506 -8.66 -26.59 -3.34
CA ASP A 506 -7.56 -25.79 -2.80
C ASP A 506 -8.03 -24.42 -2.26
N THR A 507 -9.00 -23.81 -2.94
CA THR A 507 -9.61 -22.53 -2.53
C THR A 507 -10.94 -22.71 -1.79
N ASN A 508 -11.46 -23.95 -1.74
CA ASN A 508 -12.79 -24.29 -1.23
C ASN A 508 -13.90 -23.47 -1.89
N THR A 509 -13.88 -23.37 -3.22
CA THR A 509 -14.73 -22.47 -3.99
C THR A 509 -15.50 -23.23 -5.06
N ILE A 510 -16.75 -22.84 -5.31
CA ILE A 510 -17.45 -23.23 -6.53
C ILE A 510 -17.33 -22.12 -7.57
N CYS A 511 -17.14 -22.49 -8.83
CA CYS A 511 -17.08 -21.57 -9.96
C CYS A 511 -18.03 -22.04 -11.06
N PHE A 512 -18.80 -21.12 -11.64
CA PHE A 512 -19.70 -21.44 -12.75
C PHE A 512 -19.00 -21.32 -14.11
N GLY A 513 -19.28 -22.26 -15.00
CA GLY A 513 -18.73 -22.25 -16.37
C GLY A 513 -19.16 -21.02 -17.17
N ALA A 514 -18.38 -20.68 -18.20
CA ALA A 514 -18.51 -19.43 -18.96
C ALA A 514 -19.92 -19.17 -19.56
N ASN A 515 -20.69 -20.21 -19.92
CA ASN A 515 -22.06 -20.07 -20.43
C ASN A 515 -23.15 -20.41 -19.40
N TYR A 516 -22.79 -20.66 -18.15
CA TYR A 516 -23.71 -20.98 -17.06
C TYR A 516 -23.54 -20.01 -15.88
N VAL A 517 -23.16 -18.77 -16.15
CA VAL A 517 -23.10 -17.72 -15.11
C VAL A 517 -24.50 -17.48 -14.56
N PRO A 518 -24.72 -17.60 -13.23
CA PRO A 518 -26.01 -17.35 -12.62
C PRO A 518 -26.53 -15.95 -12.97
N GLY A 519 -27.85 -15.87 -13.21
CA GLY A 519 -28.49 -14.62 -13.61
C GLY A 519 -28.40 -13.54 -12.53
N ARG A 520 -28.67 -12.30 -12.91
CA ARG A 520 -28.78 -11.19 -11.95
C ARG A 520 -29.92 -11.45 -10.97
N GLY A 521 -29.69 -11.19 -9.69
CA GLY A 521 -30.65 -11.46 -8.63
C GLY A 521 -30.84 -12.94 -8.30
N ALA A 522 -30.09 -13.83 -8.96
CA ALA A 522 -30.21 -15.27 -8.71
C ALA A 522 -29.75 -15.61 -7.30
N THR A 523 -30.47 -16.53 -6.67
CA THR A 523 -30.08 -17.13 -5.40
C THR A 523 -29.38 -18.45 -5.69
N ILE A 524 -28.13 -18.56 -5.26
CA ILE A 524 -27.30 -19.76 -5.40
C ILE A 524 -27.27 -20.43 -4.04
N GLU A 525 -27.80 -21.64 -3.95
CA GLU A 525 -27.78 -22.45 -2.73
C GLU A 525 -26.84 -23.62 -2.93
N VAL A 526 -25.94 -23.83 -1.97
CA VAL A 526 -24.95 -24.91 -2.00
C VAL A 526 -25.09 -25.73 -0.72
N ASP A 527 -25.54 -26.97 -0.89
CA ASP A 527 -25.63 -27.94 0.20
C ASP A 527 -24.47 -28.93 0.12
N TYR A 528 -23.86 -29.24 1.26
CA TYR A 528 -22.77 -30.20 1.35
C TYR A 528 -22.56 -30.72 2.78
N THR A 529 -21.87 -31.84 2.89
CA THR A 529 -21.29 -32.30 4.16
C THR A 529 -19.93 -31.66 4.34
N ALA A 530 -19.72 -30.97 5.47
CA ALA A 530 -18.45 -30.39 5.81
C ALA A 530 -17.43 -31.46 6.22
N VAL A 531 -16.19 -31.32 5.75
CA VAL A 531 -15.07 -32.21 6.10
C VAL A 531 -14.67 -32.00 7.56
N CYS A 532 -14.54 -33.10 8.29
CA CYS A 532 -13.96 -33.10 9.63
C CYS A 532 -12.44 -33.22 9.55
N LEU A 533 -11.71 -32.11 9.72
CA LEU A 533 -10.26 -32.14 9.84
C LEU A 533 -9.85 -32.58 11.25
N THR A 534 -8.75 -33.32 11.35
CA THR A 534 -8.26 -33.79 12.65
C THR A 534 -7.63 -32.65 13.46
N PRO A 535 -7.93 -32.55 14.76
CA PRO A 535 -7.33 -31.60 15.71
C PRO A 535 -5.81 -31.60 15.78
#